data_AF-A0A3L7YSE8-F1
#
_entry.id   AF-A0A3L7YSE8-F1
#
_cell.length_a   1.000
_cell.length_b   1.000
_cell.length_c   1.000
_cell.angle_alpha   90.00
_cell.angle_beta   90.00
_cell.angle_gamma   90.00
#
_symmetry.space_group_name_H-M   'P 1'
#
loop_
_entity.id
_entity.type
_entity.pdbx_description
1 polymer ?
#
loop_
_entity_poly.entity_id
_entity_poly.type
_entity_poly.pdbx_seq_one_letter_code
_entity_poly.pdbx_strand_id
1 'polypeptide(L)'
;MNEPLLLIVEGTGERSGALIRREGGARLLGALSQPSGGAVDALEATLMTAAGLTGTPLRVVANAGDAERAAGRLAAWLGGPVRIAEITADGGRLTLVSPDRAAVSFEVPGAATVPADPAERRRRCDGVLALLGRTDRSTVADLLGDLADAPLRDRDDARDQVRAAAVADAMRRLAELLADEDLGDLDLEGAPLLLVGVAASLIATGTLPISVAAPLAPSGRTRILLEPYGIFAALGGEALDDGWIDSALSSLARDLLLPGGDLVRVAGEEGDELLVRTPRSEVTLSHGEIYPLPLRTGEEEQVLLTRGAQQAEFTLHGGIARAAIVFGDALAAPHEVRSGSLSAAITAATSAAPIPAPISLLPAGSATHGVRGGRQLLGDLVEGEVHFSETEPEGSGWERAVAAGLLAIGSASPETVLRARAVGVRGVIVHGLSDGERDALNASLERRIAAAVATAPFGLIIMTPRRPTSGSDERVMHLLRSLHGARVRFSDEPIGIVVHGGGADREAGDVLVIGGIHEGRTGVWEGLADPRADDPLAAVRIDGVLCAVPIGDLQRRSA
;
A
#
# COMPACT_ATOMS: atom_id res chain seq x y z
N MET A 1 -29.36 9.14 -16.83
CA MET A 1 -28.93 7.82 -16.33
C MET A 1 -29.26 7.74 -14.85
N ASN A 2 -30.18 6.86 -14.46
CA ASN A 2 -30.49 6.56 -13.05
C ASN A 2 -29.83 5.25 -12.59
N GLU A 3 -29.10 4.58 -13.49
CA GLU A 3 -28.36 3.36 -13.18
C GLU A 3 -27.14 3.69 -12.31
N PRO A 4 -26.81 2.84 -11.32
CA PRO A 4 -25.60 3.00 -10.53
C PRO A 4 -24.36 2.86 -11.42
N LEU A 5 -23.31 3.58 -11.04
CA LEU A 5 -22.02 3.60 -11.71
C LEU A 5 -20.97 2.99 -10.77
N LEU A 6 -20.21 2.02 -11.26
CA LEU A 6 -19.06 1.43 -10.56
C LEU A 6 -17.77 1.95 -11.20
N LEU A 7 -17.05 2.80 -10.45
CA LEU A 7 -15.72 3.27 -10.80
C LEU A 7 -14.69 2.26 -10.30
N ILE A 8 -13.69 1.95 -11.12
CA ILE A 8 -12.65 0.97 -10.81
C ILE A 8 -11.28 1.55 -11.19
N VAL A 9 -10.32 1.43 -10.29
CA VAL A 9 -8.90 1.73 -10.52
C VAL A 9 -8.08 0.49 -10.16
N GLU A 10 -7.18 0.10 -11.05
CA GLU A 10 -6.23 -1.00 -10.82
C GLU A 10 -4.88 -0.43 -10.39
N GLY A 11 -4.30 -0.99 -9.33
CA GLY A 11 -2.98 -0.64 -8.84
C GLY A 11 -2.08 -1.87 -8.72
N THR A 12 -0.86 -1.65 -8.25
CA THR A 12 0.12 -2.73 -8.05
C THR A 12 -0.30 -3.58 -6.85
N GLY A 13 -0.77 -4.81 -7.11
CA GLY A 13 -1.19 -5.77 -6.07
C GLY A 13 -2.59 -5.57 -5.48
N GLU A 14 -3.32 -4.53 -5.89
CA GLU A 14 -4.67 -4.21 -5.40
C GLU A 14 -5.58 -3.59 -6.48
N ARG A 15 -6.89 -3.59 -6.21
CA ARG A 15 -7.92 -2.92 -7.02
C ARG A 15 -8.88 -2.16 -6.11
N SER A 16 -9.12 -0.89 -6.42
CA SER A 16 -10.08 -0.04 -5.73
C SER A 16 -11.34 0.14 -6.55
N GLY A 17 -12.50 0.11 -5.90
CA GLY A 17 -13.80 0.34 -6.52
C GLY A 17 -14.71 1.25 -5.70
N ALA A 18 -15.49 2.09 -6.38
CA ALA A 18 -16.49 2.95 -5.75
C ALA A 18 -17.82 2.90 -6.51
N LEU A 19 -18.91 2.68 -5.77
CA LEU A 19 -20.26 2.65 -6.31
C LEU A 19 -20.94 3.99 -6.08
N ILE A 20 -21.43 4.58 -7.17
CA ILE A 20 -22.08 5.89 -7.21
C ILE A 20 -23.50 5.73 -7.75
N ARG A 21 -24.45 6.50 -7.23
CA ARG A 21 -25.81 6.58 -7.78
C ARG A 21 -26.22 8.02 -7.99
N ARG A 22 -26.96 8.26 -9.08
CA ARG A 22 -27.50 9.57 -9.45
C ARG A 22 -29.00 9.61 -9.16
N GLU A 23 -29.37 10.15 -8.00
CA GLU A 23 -30.77 10.44 -7.66
C GLU A 23 -30.89 11.82 -7.02
N GLY A 24 -31.32 12.80 -7.81
CA GLY A 24 -31.32 14.21 -7.37
C GLY A 24 -29.92 14.83 -7.21
N GLY A 25 -28.87 14.07 -7.53
CA GLY A 25 -27.44 14.38 -7.39
C GLY A 25 -26.65 13.08 -7.40
N ALA A 26 -25.37 13.12 -7.77
CA ALA A 26 -24.49 11.95 -7.65
C ALA A 26 -24.01 11.78 -6.21
N ARG A 27 -24.11 10.56 -5.66
CA ARG A 27 -23.74 10.24 -4.28
C ARG A 27 -22.89 8.97 -4.23
N LEU A 28 -21.86 8.96 -3.39
CA LEU A 28 -21.09 7.75 -3.08
C LEU A 28 -21.93 6.84 -2.19
N LEU A 29 -22.15 5.60 -2.63
CA LEU A 29 -22.88 4.58 -1.85
C LEU A 29 -21.95 3.67 -1.06
N GLY A 30 -20.71 3.50 -1.53
CA GLY A 30 -19.68 2.73 -0.87
C GLY A 30 -18.43 2.66 -1.73
N ALA A 31 -17.30 2.37 -1.10
CA ALA A 31 -16.03 2.11 -1.76
C ALA A 31 -15.29 0.99 -1.02
N LEU A 32 -14.46 0.24 -1.74
CA LEU A 32 -13.76 -0.92 -1.24
C LEU A 32 -12.48 -1.13 -2.07
N SER A 33 -11.37 -1.44 -1.40
CA SER A 33 -10.16 -1.95 -2.05
C SER A 33 -10.05 -3.45 -1.80
N GLN A 34 -9.62 -4.22 -2.80
CA GLN A 34 -9.42 -5.66 -2.67
C GLN A 34 -8.06 -6.07 -3.24
N PRO A 35 -7.49 -7.20 -2.80
CA PRO A 35 -6.27 -7.73 -3.39
C PRO A 35 -6.43 -8.08 -4.86
N SER A 36 -5.36 -7.94 -5.63
CA SER A 36 -5.30 -8.46 -6.99
C SER A 36 -5.56 -9.97 -7.02
N GLY A 37 -6.24 -10.44 -8.07
CA GLY A 37 -6.70 -11.83 -8.22
C GLY A 37 -8.12 -12.10 -7.69
N GLY A 38 -8.69 -11.19 -6.89
CA GLY A 38 -10.12 -11.19 -6.57
C GLY A 38 -10.99 -10.86 -7.78
N ALA A 39 -12.19 -11.43 -7.85
CA ALA A 39 -13.12 -11.23 -8.98
C ALA A 39 -13.77 -9.83 -8.94
N VAL A 40 -13.76 -9.11 -10.06
CA VAL A 40 -14.42 -7.80 -10.19
C VAL A 40 -15.93 -7.89 -9.95
N ASP A 41 -16.55 -8.97 -10.41
CA ASP A 41 -17.99 -9.22 -10.19
C ASP A 41 -18.32 -9.38 -8.70
N ALA A 42 -17.37 -9.83 -7.88
CA ALA A 42 -17.55 -9.93 -6.43
C ALA A 42 -17.47 -8.56 -5.75
N LEU A 43 -16.56 -7.70 -6.21
CA LEU A 43 -16.46 -6.29 -5.77
C LEU A 43 -17.78 -5.56 -6.06
N GLU A 44 -18.29 -5.71 -7.28
CA GLU A 44 -19.59 -5.18 -7.69
C GLU A 44 -20.72 -5.72 -6.81
N ALA A 45 -20.86 -7.04 -6.70
CA ALA A 45 -21.94 -7.66 -5.94
C ALA A 45 -21.93 -7.22 -4.47
N THR A 46 -20.73 -7.05 -3.89
CA THR A 46 -20.56 -6.59 -2.50
C THR A 46 -21.01 -5.15 -2.33
N LEU A 47 -20.54 -4.23 -3.19
CA LEU A 47 -20.93 -2.82 -3.11
C LEU A 47 -22.43 -2.63 -3.39
N MET A 48 -22.99 -3.35 -4.36
CA MET A 48 -24.42 -3.33 -4.66
C MET A 48 -25.25 -3.87 -3.49
N THR A 49 -24.83 -4.99 -2.88
CA THR A 49 -25.51 -5.58 -1.71
C THR A 49 -25.44 -4.66 -0.50
N ALA A 50 -24.27 -4.10 -0.20
CA ALA A 50 -24.08 -3.14 0.89
C ALA A 50 -24.96 -1.89 0.72
N ALA A 51 -25.16 -1.46 -0.53
CA ALA A 51 -26.04 -0.36 -0.88
C ALA A 51 -27.54 -0.75 -0.98
N GLY A 52 -27.90 -2.02 -0.78
CA GLY A 52 -29.28 -2.52 -0.89
C GLY A 52 -29.84 -2.47 -2.32
N LEU A 53 -28.98 -2.55 -3.33
CA LEU A 53 -29.31 -2.45 -4.75
C LEU A 53 -29.35 -3.80 -5.44
N THR A 54 -30.10 -3.87 -6.54
CA THR A 54 -30.15 -5.01 -7.46
C THR A 54 -29.87 -4.56 -8.89
N GLY A 55 -29.51 -5.50 -9.77
CA GLY A 55 -29.13 -5.22 -11.16
C GLY A 55 -27.62 -5.08 -11.36
N THR A 56 -27.22 -4.55 -12.50
CA THR A 56 -25.80 -4.40 -12.90
C THR A 56 -25.51 -2.91 -13.10
N PRO A 57 -24.52 -2.34 -12.39
CA PRO A 57 -24.08 -0.97 -12.61
C PRO A 57 -23.32 -0.85 -13.94
N LEU A 58 -23.26 0.37 -14.47
CA LEU A 58 -22.32 0.72 -15.52
C LEU A 58 -20.90 0.70 -14.95
N ARG A 59 -19.95 0.00 -15.58
CA ARG A 59 -18.55 -0.07 -15.14
C ARG A 59 -17.70 0.96 -15.87
N VAL A 60 -16.85 1.68 -15.14
CA VAL A 60 -15.81 2.55 -15.68
C VAL A 60 -14.49 2.15 -15.05
N VAL A 61 -13.60 1.61 -15.88
CA VAL A 61 -12.25 1.20 -15.47
C VAL A 61 -11.28 2.27 -15.95
N ALA A 62 -10.49 2.81 -15.02
CA ALA A 62 -9.48 3.81 -15.34
C ALA A 62 -8.36 3.21 -16.21
N ASN A 63 -7.89 4.00 -17.17
CA ASN A 63 -6.79 3.68 -18.07
C ASN A 63 -5.63 4.67 -17.89
N ALA A 64 -4.51 4.41 -18.56
CA ALA A 64 -3.39 5.34 -18.65
C ALA A 64 -3.86 6.71 -19.20
N GLY A 65 -3.46 7.79 -18.54
CA GLY A 65 -3.85 9.16 -18.87
C GLY A 65 -5.20 9.63 -18.30
N ASP A 66 -6.02 8.73 -17.73
CA ASP A 66 -7.30 9.15 -17.14
C ASP A 66 -7.08 10.03 -15.89
N ALA A 67 -5.99 9.84 -15.15
CA ALA A 67 -5.64 10.72 -14.02
C ALA A 67 -5.48 12.19 -14.43
N GLU A 68 -4.84 12.45 -15.57
CA GLU A 68 -4.64 13.80 -16.11
C GLU A 68 -5.95 14.41 -16.59
N ARG A 69 -6.80 13.60 -17.23
CA ARG A 69 -8.15 14.02 -17.64
C ARG A 69 -9.04 14.33 -16.44
N ALA A 70 -8.99 13.50 -15.40
CA ALA A 70 -9.67 13.71 -14.13
C ALA A 70 -9.21 15.02 -13.46
N ALA A 71 -7.90 15.29 -13.51
CA ALA A 71 -7.30 16.51 -12.97
C ALA A 71 -7.77 17.76 -13.74
N GLY A 72 -7.84 17.69 -15.07
CA GLY A 72 -8.46 18.71 -15.93
C GLY A 72 -9.90 19.04 -15.53
N ARG A 73 -10.72 17.99 -15.40
CA ARG A 73 -12.14 18.10 -14.99
C ARG A 73 -12.27 18.71 -13.59
N LEU A 74 -11.41 18.33 -12.65
CA LEU A 74 -11.41 18.86 -11.30
C LEU A 74 -11.02 20.35 -11.25
N ALA A 75 -9.97 20.74 -11.97
CA ALA A 75 -9.54 22.14 -12.06
C ALA A 75 -10.61 23.03 -12.68
N ALA A 76 -11.26 22.55 -13.75
CA ALA A 76 -12.41 23.24 -14.36
C ALA A 76 -13.57 23.41 -13.36
N TRP A 77 -13.90 22.36 -12.60
CA TRP A 77 -14.96 22.42 -11.59
C TRP A 77 -14.64 23.36 -10.42
N LEU A 78 -13.40 23.34 -9.91
CA LEU A 78 -12.95 24.27 -8.86
C LEU A 78 -12.81 25.71 -9.37
N GLY A 79 -12.83 25.92 -10.69
CA GLY A 79 -12.66 27.23 -11.30
C GLY A 79 -11.25 27.80 -11.15
N GLY A 80 -10.24 26.94 -10.97
CA GLY A 80 -8.89 27.37 -10.66
C GLY A 80 -7.87 26.23 -10.68
N PRO A 81 -6.59 26.55 -10.45
CA PRO A 81 -5.51 25.56 -10.47
C PRO A 81 -5.63 24.54 -9.33
N VAL A 82 -5.09 23.33 -9.55
CA VAL A 82 -5.06 22.24 -8.57
C VAL A 82 -3.73 21.51 -8.64
N ARG A 83 -3.22 21.12 -7.47
CA ARG A 83 -2.09 20.19 -7.33
C ARG A 83 -2.61 18.84 -6.89
N ILE A 84 -2.18 17.77 -7.52
CA ILE A 84 -2.61 16.41 -7.19
C ILE A 84 -1.38 15.55 -6.93
N ALA A 85 -1.25 15.03 -5.72
CA ALA A 85 -0.16 14.15 -5.35
C ALA A 85 -0.67 12.74 -5.06
N GLU A 86 0.03 11.76 -5.62
CA GLU A 86 -0.26 10.34 -5.49
C GLU A 86 1.02 9.60 -5.17
N ILE A 87 0.97 8.72 -4.17
CA ILE A 87 2.08 7.84 -3.77
C ILE A 87 1.60 6.40 -3.94
N THR A 88 2.34 5.60 -4.71
CA THR A 88 2.05 4.20 -4.98
C THR A 88 3.16 3.28 -4.46
N ALA A 89 2.98 1.97 -4.66
CA ALA A 89 3.99 0.97 -4.33
C ALA A 89 5.31 1.21 -5.10
N ASP A 90 5.20 1.66 -6.34
CA ASP A 90 6.23 1.69 -7.38
C ASP A 90 6.62 3.10 -7.85
N GLY A 91 5.93 4.15 -7.39
CA GLY A 91 6.29 5.52 -7.72
C GLY A 91 5.58 6.58 -6.87
N GLY A 92 5.90 7.83 -7.15
CA GLY A 92 5.10 8.98 -6.75
C GLY A 92 4.85 9.86 -7.97
N ARG A 93 3.70 10.55 -7.98
CA ARG A 93 3.31 11.45 -9.06
C ARG A 93 2.81 12.76 -8.49
N LEU A 94 3.27 13.88 -9.08
CA LEU A 94 2.64 15.19 -8.92
C LEU A 94 2.05 15.62 -10.25
N THR A 95 0.75 15.86 -10.29
CA THR A 95 0.06 16.43 -11.45
C THR A 95 -0.36 17.86 -11.12
N LEU A 96 0.05 18.79 -11.98
CA LEU A 96 -0.27 20.22 -11.91
C LEU A 96 -1.24 20.55 -13.03
N VAL A 97 -2.37 21.16 -12.67
CA VAL A 97 -3.40 21.53 -13.65
C VAL A 97 -3.88 22.95 -13.40
N SER A 98 -4.07 23.69 -14.48
CA SER A 98 -4.75 24.98 -14.50
C SER A 98 -5.83 24.97 -15.59
N PRO A 99 -6.99 25.63 -15.42
CA PRO A 99 -8.10 25.57 -16.37
C PRO A 99 -7.74 25.90 -17.83
N ASP A 100 -6.74 26.76 -18.03
CA ASP A 100 -6.36 27.26 -19.36
C ASP A 100 -5.16 26.54 -19.98
N ARG A 101 -4.65 25.47 -19.35
CA ARG A 101 -3.46 24.74 -19.81
C ARG A 101 -3.61 23.23 -19.68
N ALA A 102 -2.84 22.50 -20.49
CA ALA A 102 -2.73 21.06 -20.36
C ALA A 102 -2.14 20.69 -18.98
N ALA A 103 -2.59 19.55 -18.44
CA ALA A 103 -2.01 18.98 -17.23
C ALA A 103 -0.52 18.66 -17.47
N VAL A 104 0.30 18.93 -16.44
CA VAL A 104 1.71 18.54 -16.41
C VAL A 104 1.88 17.54 -15.28
N SER A 105 2.34 16.34 -15.60
CA SER A 105 2.59 15.27 -14.63
C SER A 105 4.08 14.99 -14.52
N PHE A 106 4.55 14.88 -13.28
CA PHE A 106 5.91 14.51 -12.95
C PHE A 106 5.88 13.17 -12.23
N GLU A 107 6.42 12.13 -12.88
CA GLU A 107 6.54 10.80 -12.30
C GLU A 107 7.93 10.61 -11.72
N VAL A 108 7.97 10.19 -10.46
CA VAL A 108 9.19 10.12 -9.67
C VAL A 108 9.31 8.71 -9.09
N PRO A 109 10.03 7.79 -9.75
CA PRO A 109 10.21 6.42 -9.25
C PRO A 109 10.87 6.36 -7.85
N GLY A 110 11.73 7.33 -7.53
CA GLY A 110 12.35 7.43 -6.20
C GLY A 110 11.36 7.78 -5.07
N ALA A 111 10.15 8.25 -5.41
CA ALA A 111 9.07 8.55 -4.48
C ALA A 111 8.11 7.37 -4.26
N ALA A 112 8.43 6.18 -4.76
CA ALA A 112 7.73 4.93 -4.43
C ALA A 112 7.83 4.59 -2.94
N THR A 113 6.87 3.86 -2.37
CA THR A 113 7.05 3.29 -1.00
C THR A 113 8.23 2.31 -0.93
N VAL A 114 8.51 1.60 -2.03
CA VAL A 114 9.71 0.78 -2.20
C VAL A 114 10.27 1.00 -3.61
N PRO A 115 11.24 1.90 -3.76
CA PRO A 115 11.83 2.19 -5.07
C PRO A 115 12.48 0.95 -5.70
N ALA A 116 12.46 0.84 -7.04
CA ALA A 116 13.22 -0.21 -7.71
C ALA A 116 14.75 0.00 -7.57
N ASP A 117 15.18 1.27 -7.54
CA ASP A 117 16.59 1.63 -7.42
C ASP A 117 17.15 1.27 -6.02
N PRO A 118 18.26 0.52 -5.92
CA PRO A 118 18.84 0.12 -4.64
C PRO A 118 19.31 1.28 -3.76
N ALA A 119 19.78 2.40 -4.34
CA ALA A 119 20.22 3.55 -3.56
C ALA A 119 19.00 4.27 -2.94
N GLU A 120 17.92 4.40 -3.70
CA GLU A 120 16.65 4.94 -3.21
C GLU A 120 16.00 4.02 -2.17
N ARG A 121 16.06 2.70 -2.31
CA ARG A 121 15.60 1.77 -1.25
C ARG A 121 16.35 1.99 0.06
N ARG A 122 17.67 2.11 -0.02
CA ARG A 122 18.51 2.40 1.15
C ARG A 122 18.09 3.71 1.80
N ARG A 123 17.90 4.76 1.01
CA ARG A 123 17.49 6.08 1.50
C ARG A 123 16.09 6.06 2.11
N ARG A 124 15.14 5.33 1.50
CA ARG A 124 13.80 5.12 2.07
C ARG A 124 13.86 4.40 3.41
N CYS A 125 14.68 3.35 3.53
CA CYS A 125 14.89 2.68 4.82
C CYS A 125 15.41 3.67 5.87
N ASP A 126 16.39 4.51 5.51
CA ASP A 126 16.95 5.51 6.42
C ASP A 126 15.91 6.56 6.84
N GLY A 127 15.08 7.03 5.91
CA GLY A 127 13.96 7.94 6.20
C GLY A 127 12.93 7.32 7.15
N VAL A 128 12.56 6.05 6.92
CA VAL A 128 11.64 5.32 7.80
C VAL A 128 12.23 5.11 9.20
N LEU A 129 13.52 4.74 9.29
CA LEU A 129 14.23 4.58 10.56
C LEU A 129 14.24 5.90 11.35
N ALA A 130 14.54 7.01 10.67
CA ALA A 130 14.55 8.33 11.27
C ALA A 130 13.17 8.73 11.82
N LEU A 131 12.09 8.51 11.04
CA LEU A 131 10.73 8.84 11.45
C LEU A 131 10.19 7.96 12.59
N LEU A 132 10.61 6.70 12.63
CA LEU A 132 10.15 5.75 13.66
C LEU A 132 11.07 5.66 14.88
N GLY A 133 12.24 6.29 14.85
CA GLY A 133 13.26 6.15 15.90
C GLY A 133 13.74 4.70 16.08
N ARG A 134 13.68 3.88 15.03
CA ARG A 134 14.12 2.47 15.05
C ARG A 134 15.60 2.37 14.68
N THR A 135 16.25 1.31 15.11
CA THR A 135 17.70 1.08 14.87
C THR A 135 18.00 -0.07 13.92
N ASP A 136 17.05 -0.97 13.67
CA ASP A 136 17.27 -2.15 12.84
C ASP A 136 16.89 -1.91 11.38
N ARG A 137 17.91 -1.60 10.58
CA ARG A 137 17.77 -1.37 9.13
C ARG A 137 17.33 -2.61 8.36
N SER A 138 17.85 -3.79 8.69
CA SER A 138 17.50 -5.04 8.00
C SER A 138 16.02 -5.34 8.14
N THR A 139 15.49 -5.22 9.37
CA THR A 139 14.06 -5.41 9.60
C THR A 139 13.23 -4.39 8.83
N VAL A 140 13.59 -3.09 8.84
CA VAL A 140 12.84 -2.08 8.09
C VAL A 140 12.87 -2.34 6.58
N ALA A 141 14.03 -2.71 6.02
CA ALA A 141 14.15 -3.02 4.60
C ALA A 141 13.29 -4.23 4.20
N ASP A 142 13.30 -5.29 5.02
CA ASP A 142 12.48 -6.47 4.83
C ASP A 142 10.97 -6.14 4.86
N LEU A 143 10.54 -5.32 5.83
CA LEU A 143 9.13 -4.90 5.95
C LEU A 143 8.69 -4.01 4.80
N LEU A 144 9.57 -3.13 4.30
CA LEU A 144 9.31 -2.34 3.11
C LEU A 144 9.15 -3.26 1.90
N GLY A 145 10.10 -4.17 1.64
CA GLY A 145 9.99 -5.14 0.56
C GLY A 145 8.67 -5.91 0.57
N ASP A 146 8.24 -6.39 1.74
CA ASP A 146 6.96 -7.09 1.88
C ASP A 146 5.75 -6.19 1.50
N LEU A 147 5.79 -4.90 1.85
CA LEU A 147 4.74 -3.92 1.49
C LEU A 147 4.70 -3.64 -0.02
N ALA A 148 5.84 -3.64 -0.73
CA ALA A 148 5.83 -3.49 -2.18
C ALA A 148 5.23 -4.69 -2.89
N ASP A 149 5.65 -5.89 -2.48
CA ASP A 149 5.24 -7.13 -3.13
C ASP A 149 3.74 -7.38 -2.96
N ALA A 150 3.17 -6.96 -1.82
CA ALA A 150 1.76 -7.10 -1.53
C ALA A 150 1.27 -6.01 -0.56
N PRO A 151 0.81 -4.85 -1.07
CA PRO A 151 0.43 -3.71 -0.25
C PRO A 151 -0.67 -3.98 0.77
N LEU A 152 -1.54 -4.96 0.54
CA LEU A 152 -2.60 -5.31 1.50
C LEU A 152 -2.21 -6.44 2.46
N ARG A 153 -1.03 -7.06 2.31
CA ARG A 153 -0.64 -8.23 3.13
C ARG A 153 0.09 -7.85 4.41
N ASP A 154 0.07 -8.82 5.32
CA ASP A 154 0.71 -8.87 6.62
C ASP A 154 0.39 -7.65 7.48
N ARG A 155 -0.87 -7.19 7.51
CA ARG A 155 -1.18 -5.99 8.30
C ARG A 155 -1.03 -6.28 9.79
N ASP A 156 -0.21 -5.48 10.44
CA ASP A 156 -0.18 -5.33 11.89
C ASP A 156 0.19 -3.89 12.28
N ASP A 157 0.01 -3.53 13.55
CA ASP A 157 0.30 -2.16 14.01
C ASP A 157 1.75 -1.71 13.70
N ALA A 158 2.72 -2.64 13.69
CA ALA A 158 4.13 -2.31 13.46
C ALA A 158 4.44 -2.13 11.97
N ARG A 159 3.81 -2.90 11.09
CA ARG A 159 3.90 -2.79 9.62
C ARG A 159 3.11 -1.60 9.11
N ASP A 160 1.99 -1.28 9.72
CA ASP A 160 1.21 -0.07 9.40
C ASP A 160 1.98 1.21 9.76
N GLN A 161 2.74 1.20 10.86
CA GLN A 161 3.68 2.29 11.17
C GLN A 161 4.80 2.42 10.13
N VAL A 162 5.36 1.29 9.67
CA VAL A 162 6.39 1.30 8.61
C VAL A 162 5.81 1.82 7.30
N ARG A 163 4.61 1.38 6.92
CA ARG A 163 3.87 1.88 5.75
C ARG A 163 3.62 3.38 5.85
N ALA A 164 3.10 3.85 6.98
CA ALA A 164 2.82 5.27 7.21
C ALA A 164 4.10 6.11 7.12
N ALA A 165 5.19 5.68 7.77
CA ALA A 165 6.49 6.33 7.66
C ALA A 165 7.03 6.30 6.22
N ALA A 166 6.85 5.20 5.50
CA ALA A 166 7.29 5.07 4.12
C ALA A 166 6.54 6.04 3.21
N VAL A 167 5.22 6.17 3.37
CA VAL A 167 4.40 7.13 2.61
C VAL A 167 4.78 8.57 2.95
N ALA A 168 5.01 8.90 4.23
CA ALA A 168 5.49 10.22 4.63
C ALA A 168 6.87 10.56 4.01
N ASP A 169 7.82 9.63 4.03
CA ASP A 169 9.13 9.82 3.39
C ASP A 169 9.04 9.87 1.86
N ALA A 170 8.07 9.16 1.25
CA ALA A 170 7.77 9.24 -0.18
C ALA A 170 7.31 10.63 -0.59
N MET A 171 6.36 11.23 0.12
CA MET A 171 5.89 12.59 -0.15
C MET A 171 7.02 13.60 -0.01
N ARG A 172 7.87 13.43 1.00
CA ARG A 172 9.09 14.24 1.16
C ARG A 172 10.02 14.08 -0.03
N ARG A 173 10.29 12.84 -0.48
CA ARG A 173 11.13 12.62 -1.65
C ARG A 173 10.56 13.25 -2.91
N LEU A 174 9.26 13.09 -3.11
CA LEU A 174 8.57 13.67 -4.25
C LEU A 174 8.83 15.18 -4.28
N ALA A 175 8.65 15.87 -3.16
CA ALA A 175 8.97 17.30 -3.05
C ALA A 175 10.45 17.63 -3.33
N GLU A 176 11.39 16.87 -2.76
CA GLU A 176 12.83 17.09 -2.97
C GLU A 176 13.23 16.99 -4.44
N LEU A 177 12.76 15.94 -5.12
CA LEU A 177 13.12 15.71 -6.52
C LEU A 177 12.44 16.70 -7.46
N LEU A 178 11.32 17.28 -7.05
CA LEU A 178 10.63 18.32 -7.81
C LEU A 178 11.15 19.73 -7.53
N ALA A 179 11.95 19.93 -6.49
CA ALA A 179 12.48 21.26 -6.14
C ALA A 179 13.41 21.82 -7.24
N ASP A 180 14.10 20.93 -7.95
CA ASP A 180 15.01 21.28 -9.05
C ASP A 180 14.32 21.23 -10.44
N GLU A 181 13.07 20.78 -10.50
CA GLU A 181 12.31 20.70 -11.75
C GLU A 181 11.71 22.06 -12.12
N ASP A 182 11.79 22.43 -13.39
CA ASP A 182 11.04 23.57 -13.92
C ASP A 182 9.57 23.16 -14.04
N LEU A 183 8.80 23.44 -12.98
CA LEU A 183 7.36 23.19 -12.94
C LEU A 183 6.56 24.07 -13.93
N GLY A 184 7.25 24.92 -14.69
CA GLY A 184 6.70 25.83 -15.68
C GLY A 184 6.07 27.08 -15.06
N ASP A 185 5.73 28.04 -15.91
CA ASP A 185 4.98 29.26 -15.53
C ASP A 185 3.50 28.95 -15.26
N LEU A 186 3.20 28.04 -14.34
CA LEU A 186 1.85 27.80 -13.84
C LEU A 186 1.64 28.66 -12.59
N ASP A 187 0.72 29.62 -12.68
CA ASP A 187 0.22 30.31 -11.49
C ASP A 187 -0.63 29.32 -10.68
N LEU A 188 -0.05 28.84 -9.59
CA LEU A 188 -0.65 27.89 -8.68
C LEU A 188 -0.78 28.50 -7.28
N GLU A 189 -0.74 29.82 -7.16
CA GLU A 189 -0.91 30.49 -5.87
C GLU A 189 -2.31 30.18 -5.31
N GLY A 190 -2.36 29.74 -4.06
CA GLY A 190 -3.62 29.35 -3.41
C GLY A 190 -4.28 28.07 -3.95
N ALA A 191 -3.67 27.38 -4.91
CA ALA A 191 -4.19 26.10 -5.43
C ALA A 191 -4.28 25.07 -4.29
N PRO A 192 -5.43 24.36 -4.13
CA PRO A 192 -5.51 23.25 -3.18
C PRO A 192 -4.57 22.12 -3.57
N LEU A 193 -4.13 21.36 -2.56
CA LEU A 193 -3.42 20.11 -2.74
C LEU A 193 -4.39 18.96 -2.48
N LEU A 194 -4.68 18.19 -3.53
CA LEU A 194 -5.40 16.93 -3.45
C LEU A 194 -4.41 15.80 -3.23
N LEU A 195 -4.61 15.03 -2.16
CA LEU A 195 -3.93 13.76 -1.94
C LEU A 195 -4.86 12.63 -2.34
N VAL A 196 -4.32 11.59 -2.98
CA VAL A 196 -5.09 10.45 -3.52
C VAL A 196 -4.62 9.13 -2.91
N GLY A 197 -5.55 8.19 -2.75
CA GLY A 197 -5.27 6.80 -2.40
C GLY A 197 -4.69 6.63 -0.99
N VAL A 198 -3.65 5.81 -0.86
CA VAL A 198 -3.07 5.40 0.45
C VAL A 198 -2.67 6.59 1.32
N ALA A 199 -2.05 7.63 0.74
CA ALA A 199 -1.65 8.82 1.50
C ALA A 199 -2.87 9.55 2.07
N ALA A 200 -3.91 9.72 1.25
CA ALA A 200 -5.16 10.34 1.66
C ALA A 200 -5.90 9.50 2.70
N SER A 201 -5.92 8.18 2.54
CA SER A 201 -6.56 7.25 3.46
C SER A 201 -5.89 7.24 4.84
N LEU A 202 -4.56 7.20 4.88
CA LEU A 202 -3.79 7.28 6.13
C LEU A 202 -4.00 8.62 6.84
N ILE A 203 -4.14 9.73 6.11
CA ILE A 203 -4.42 11.04 6.70
C ILE A 203 -5.87 11.13 7.18
N ALA A 204 -6.84 10.65 6.38
CA ALA A 204 -8.26 10.66 6.71
C ALA A 204 -8.60 9.79 7.93
N THR A 205 -7.90 8.68 8.11
CA THR A 205 -8.04 7.80 9.29
C THR A 205 -7.26 8.28 10.50
N GLY A 206 -6.43 9.32 10.34
CA GLY A 206 -5.60 9.88 11.40
C GLY A 206 -4.40 9.01 11.77
N THR A 207 -3.96 8.13 10.87
CA THR A 207 -2.68 7.41 10.99
C THR A 207 -1.50 8.33 10.65
N LEU A 208 -1.71 9.26 9.72
CA LEU A 208 -0.78 10.36 9.43
C LEU A 208 -1.43 11.71 9.75
N PRO A 209 -0.70 12.66 10.37
CA PRO A 209 -1.18 14.03 10.52
C PRO A 209 -1.12 14.77 9.18
N ILE A 210 -1.98 15.77 8.98
CA ILE A 210 -2.00 16.59 7.74
C ILE A 210 -0.66 17.27 7.41
N SER A 211 0.19 17.52 8.42
CA SER A 211 1.49 18.17 8.26
C SER A 211 2.49 17.37 7.42
N VAL A 212 2.30 16.06 7.23
CA VAL A 212 3.16 15.26 6.32
C VAL A 212 3.08 15.73 4.87
N ALA A 213 2.03 16.47 4.49
CA ALA A 213 1.87 17.05 3.17
C ALA A 213 2.65 18.36 2.98
N ALA A 214 3.26 18.91 4.05
CA ALA A 214 3.96 20.19 4.01
C ALA A 214 5.07 20.28 2.96
N PRO A 215 5.89 19.24 2.70
CA PRO A 215 6.91 19.30 1.64
C PRO A 215 6.31 19.59 0.25
N LEU A 216 5.09 19.12 -0.01
CA LEU A 216 4.40 19.30 -1.29
C LEU A 216 3.60 20.62 -1.35
N ALA A 217 3.43 21.30 -0.21
CA ALA A 217 2.70 22.56 -0.13
C ALA A 217 3.65 23.74 -0.39
N PRO A 218 3.22 24.73 -1.19
CA PRO A 218 3.95 25.99 -1.27
C PRO A 218 3.94 26.72 0.08
N SER A 219 4.87 27.65 0.27
CA SER A 219 4.83 28.58 1.40
C SER A 219 3.52 29.39 1.39
N GLY A 220 2.90 29.51 2.55
CA GLY A 220 1.57 30.10 2.73
C GLY A 220 0.52 29.06 3.10
N ARG A 221 -0.76 29.46 3.00
CA ARG A 221 -1.90 28.59 3.30
C ARG A 221 -2.26 27.74 2.08
N THR A 222 -2.31 26.44 2.27
CA THR A 222 -2.80 25.46 1.29
C THR A 222 -3.99 24.71 1.87
N ARG A 223 -5.09 24.65 1.12
CA ARG A 223 -6.23 23.78 1.46
C ARG A 223 -5.89 22.36 1.05
N ILE A 224 -6.00 21.40 1.97
CA ILE A 224 -5.81 19.98 1.66
C ILE A 224 -7.16 19.30 1.43
N LEU A 225 -7.27 18.60 0.31
CA LEU A 225 -8.37 17.73 -0.05
C LEU A 225 -7.87 16.28 -0.06
N LEU A 226 -8.71 15.34 0.36
CA LEU A 226 -8.36 13.93 0.46
C LEU A 226 -9.32 13.09 -0.37
N GLU A 227 -8.81 12.29 -1.28
CA GLU A 227 -9.54 11.23 -1.97
C GLU A 227 -9.02 9.88 -1.47
N PRO A 228 -9.56 9.33 -0.36
CA PRO A 228 -8.98 8.18 0.32
C PRO A 228 -9.27 6.85 -0.37
N TYR A 229 -10.13 6.81 -1.39
CA TYR A 229 -10.58 5.57 -1.99
C TYR A 229 -9.70 5.14 -3.18
N GLY A 230 -8.83 6.02 -3.68
CA GLY A 230 -7.95 5.74 -4.81
C GLY A 230 -8.72 5.55 -6.12
N ILE A 231 -9.89 6.17 -6.24
CA ILE A 231 -10.75 6.08 -7.44
C ILE A 231 -10.68 7.33 -8.31
N PHE A 232 -9.90 8.33 -7.91
CA PHE A 232 -9.79 9.63 -8.60
C PHE A 232 -9.59 9.49 -10.11
N ALA A 233 -8.66 8.64 -10.55
CA ALA A 233 -8.36 8.45 -11.97
C ALA A 233 -9.58 7.99 -12.79
N ALA A 234 -10.49 7.20 -12.21
CA ALA A 234 -11.67 6.71 -12.91
C ALA A 234 -12.66 7.83 -13.29
N LEU A 235 -12.60 9.00 -12.63
CA LEU A 235 -13.35 10.19 -13.04
C LEU A 235 -12.90 10.74 -14.40
N GLY A 236 -11.71 10.35 -14.84
CA GLY A 236 -11.17 10.67 -16.15
C GLY A 236 -11.67 9.76 -17.27
N GLY A 237 -12.38 8.67 -16.98
CA GLY A 237 -12.77 7.69 -18.00
C GLY A 237 -13.58 8.30 -19.15
N GLU A 238 -13.29 7.88 -20.38
CA GLU A 238 -13.98 8.35 -21.60
C GLU A 238 -15.45 7.91 -21.68
N ALA A 239 -15.80 6.83 -20.98
CA ALA A 239 -17.18 6.36 -20.84
C ALA A 239 -18.07 7.34 -20.05
N LEU A 240 -17.47 8.32 -19.35
CA LEU A 240 -18.18 9.37 -18.64
C LEU A 240 -18.25 10.63 -19.51
N ASP A 241 -19.47 11.01 -19.90
CA ASP A 241 -19.71 12.25 -20.62
C ASP A 241 -19.46 13.48 -19.72
N ASP A 242 -18.95 14.57 -20.31
CA ASP A 242 -18.54 15.76 -19.55
C ASP A 242 -19.71 16.39 -18.76
N GLY A 243 -20.92 16.38 -19.34
CA GLY A 243 -22.12 16.88 -18.66
C GLY A 243 -22.53 16.04 -17.44
N TRP A 244 -22.29 14.73 -17.47
CA TRP A 244 -22.47 13.87 -16.31
C TRP A 244 -21.47 14.22 -15.22
N ILE A 245 -20.20 14.43 -15.56
CA ILE A 245 -19.13 14.67 -14.59
C ILE A 245 -19.27 16.02 -13.94
N ASP A 246 -19.57 17.09 -14.68
CA ASP A 246 -19.75 18.42 -14.09
C ASP A 246 -20.88 18.42 -13.05
N SER A 247 -21.98 17.72 -13.39
CA SER A 247 -23.09 17.49 -12.48
C SER A 247 -22.71 16.59 -11.30
N ALA A 248 -21.86 15.59 -11.55
CA ALA A 248 -21.47 14.60 -10.55
C ALA A 248 -20.46 15.18 -9.56
N LEU A 249 -19.41 15.88 -10.00
CA LEU A 249 -18.42 16.56 -9.15
C LEU A 249 -19.11 17.54 -8.19
N SER A 250 -20.10 18.30 -8.67
CA SER A 250 -20.86 19.22 -7.83
C SER A 250 -21.59 18.53 -6.65
N SER A 251 -21.95 17.25 -6.80
CA SER A 251 -22.65 16.47 -5.77
C SER A 251 -21.69 15.57 -4.97
N LEU A 252 -20.80 14.86 -5.67
CA LEU A 252 -19.83 13.90 -5.14
C LEU A 252 -18.65 14.54 -4.43
N ALA A 253 -18.31 15.80 -4.70
CA ALA A 253 -17.13 16.41 -4.10
C ALA A 253 -17.15 16.31 -2.57
N ARG A 254 -18.32 16.35 -1.92
CA ARG A 254 -18.43 16.18 -0.47
C ARG A 254 -18.15 14.75 0.02
N ASP A 255 -18.39 13.77 -0.84
CA ASP A 255 -18.23 12.35 -0.52
C ASP A 255 -16.86 11.81 -0.94
N LEU A 256 -16.34 12.27 -2.08
CA LEU A 256 -15.06 11.85 -2.67
C LEU A 256 -13.88 12.71 -2.24
N LEU A 257 -14.07 14.04 -2.12
CA LEU A 257 -13.01 14.98 -1.78
C LEU A 257 -13.24 15.45 -0.35
N LEU A 258 -12.83 14.61 0.60
CA LEU A 258 -12.98 14.91 2.01
C LEU A 258 -12.16 16.16 2.37
N PRO A 259 -12.72 17.10 3.17
CA PRO A 259 -11.98 18.25 3.63
C PRO A 259 -10.92 17.79 4.61
N GLY A 260 -9.65 17.75 4.18
CA GLY A 260 -8.52 17.42 5.05
C GLY A 260 -8.33 18.49 6.13
N GLY A 261 -8.33 19.76 5.70
CA GLY A 261 -8.17 20.96 6.51
C GLY A 261 -7.19 21.93 5.86
N ASP A 262 -6.89 23.05 6.54
CA ASP A 262 -5.89 24.01 6.08
C ASP A 262 -4.49 23.66 6.65
N LEU A 263 -3.49 23.69 5.78
CA LEU A 263 -2.08 23.54 6.12
C LEU A 263 -1.37 24.85 5.79
N VAL A 264 -0.66 25.45 6.74
CA VAL A 264 0.18 26.61 6.50
C VAL A 264 1.63 26.21 6.59
N ARG A 265 2.39 26.38 5.51
CA ARG A 265 3.84 26.24 5.54
C ARG A 265 4.47 27.63 5.60
N VAL A 266 5.34 27.86 6.57
CA VAL A 266 6.12 29.08 6.68
C VAL A 266 7.58 28.72 6.44
N ALA A 267 8.19 29.28 5.39
CA ALA A 267 9.62 29.14 5.19
C ALA A 267 10.40 29.88 6.28
N GLY A 268 11.56 29.37 6.66
CA GLY A 268 12.46 29.98 7.65
C GLY A 268 13.78 29.24 7.69
N GLU A 269 14.79 29.86 8.29
CA GLU A 269 16.12 29.27 8.48
C GLU A 269 16.32 28.81 9.92
N GLU A 270 17.36 28.00 10.15
CA GLU A 270 17.72 27.57 11.50
C GLU A 270 18.06 28.78 12.38
N GLY A 271 17.41 28.88 13.55
CA GLY A 271 17.55 30.02 14.46
C GLY A 271 16.50 31.12 14.27
N ASP A 272 15.68 31.08 13.22
CA ASP A 272 14.47 31.91 13.13
C ASP A 272 13.42 31.45 14.16
N GLU A 273 12.60 32.40 14.62
CA GLU A 273 11.42 32.15 15.44
C GLU A 273 10.15 32.61 14.73
N LEU A 274 9.10 31.80 14.80
CA LEU A 274 7.78 32.11 14.31
C LEU A 274 6.80 32.22 15.49
N LEU A 275 6.27 33.41 15.71
CA LEU A 275 5.21 33.60 16.69
C LEU A 275 3.85 33.30 16.06
N VAL A 276 3.15 32.33 16.63
CA VAL A 276 1.78 31.93 16.28
C VAL A 276 0.84 32.45 17.34
N ARG A 277 -0.08 33.34 16.95
CA ARG A 277 -1.15 33.86 17.81
C ARG A 277 -2.49 33.40 17.29
N THR A 278 -3.27 32.80 18.17
CA THR A 278 -4.68 32.51 17.95
C THR A 278 -5.52 33.17 19.04
N PRO A 279 -6.86 33.21 18.93
CA PRO A 279 -7.72 33.78 19.96
C PRO A 279 -7.56 33.10 21.34
N ARG A 280 -7.00 31.89 21.38
CA ARG A 280 -6.92 31.05 22.58
C ARG A 280 -5.49 30.81 23.07
N SER A 281 -4.48 31.04 22.23
CA SER A 281 -3.09 30.74 22.56
C SER A 281 -2.10 31.64 21.84
N GLU A 282 -0.92 31.79 22.44
CA GLU A 282 0.25 32.40 21.83
C GLU A 282 1.43 31.43 22.05
N VAL A 283 2.06 31.01 20.97
CA VAL A 283 3.14 30.02 20.97
C VAL A 283 4.23 30.47 20.01
N THR A 284 5.48 30.37 20.43
CA THR A 284 6.64 30.56 19.54
C THR A 284 7.10 29.20 19.04
N LEU A 285 7.25 29.09 17.72
CA LEU A 285 7.81 27.92 17.05
C LEU A 285 9.25 28.20 16.61
N SER A 286 10.12 27.22 16.83
CA SER A 286 11.46 27.15 16.26
C SER A 286 11.40 26.51 14.87
N HIS A 287 12.41 26.79 14.03
CA HIS A 287 12.54 26.11 12.74
C HIS A 287 12.48 24.58 12.92
N GLY A 288 11.68 23.90 12.10
CA GLY A 288 11.48 22.46 12.20
C GLY A 288 10.37 22.03 13.17
N GLU A 289 9.58 22.97 13.70
CA GLU A 289 8.43 22.67 14.56
C GLU A 289 7.07 22.73 13.83
N ILE A 290 6.11 22.01 14.40
CA ILE A 290 4.74 21.88 13.89
C ILE A 290 3.79 22.31 15.00
N TYR A 291 2.84 23.19 14.66
CA TYR A 291 1.74 23.57 15.53
C TYR A 291 0.43 22.99 15.00
N PRO A 292 -0.06 21.88 15.59
CA PRO A 292 -1.35 21.32 15.22
C PRO A 292 -2.48 22.18 15.80
N LEU A 293 -3.45 22.55 14.96
CA LEU A 293 -4.68 23.20 15.41
C LEU A 293 -5.81 22.16 15.46
N PRO A 294 -6.49 21.99 16.61
CA PRO A 294 -7.51 20.96 16.78
C PRO A 294 -8.87 21.31 16.13
N LEU A 295 -8.86 22.05 15.00
CA LEU A 295 -10.06 22.48 14.29
C LEU A 295 -10.71 21.30 13.57
N ARG A 296 -11.98 21.04 13.86
CA ARG A 296 -12.78 20.00 13.21
C ARG A 296 -13.43 20.52 11.93
N THR A 297 -13.99 19.62 11.13
CA THR A 297 -14.75 19.98 9.93
C THR A 297 -15.84 21.02 10.25
N GLY A 298 -15.79 22.16 9.55
CA GLY A 298 -16.72 23.29 9.73
C GLY A 298 -16.33 24.29 10.82
N GLU A 299 -15.27 24.02 11.58
CA GLU A 299 -14.67 24.98 12.51
C GLU A 299 -13.63 25.85 11.78
N GLU A 300 -13.51 27.10 12.20
CA GLU A 300 -12.51 28.04 11.69
C GLU A 300 -11.87 28.81 12.85
N GLU A 301 -10.64 29.26 12.64
CA GLU A 301 -9.91 30.09 13.60
C GLU A 301 -9.05 31.11 12.85
N GLN A 302 -9.08 32.37 13.32
CA GLN A 302 -8.15 33.39 12.85
C GLN A 302 -6.78 33.14 13.47
N VAL A 303 -5.74 33.14 12.67
CA VAL A 303 -4.37 32.94 13.13
C VAL A 303 -3.50 34.05 12.60
N LEU A 304 -2.73 34.64 13.50
CA LEU A 304 -1.74 35.65 13.19
C LEU A 304 -0.34 35.08 13.34
N LEU A 305 0.42 35.13 12.26
CA LEU A 305 1.80 34.69 12.20
C LEU A 305 2.71 35.91 12.17
N THR A 306 3.72 35.94 13.04
CA THR A 306 4.72 37.02 13.07
C THR A 306 6.12 36.42 13.03
N ARG A 307 6.93 36.86 12.06
CA ARG A 307 8.35 36.48 11.93
C ARG A 307 9.18 37.74 11.69
N GLY A 308 9.98 38.12 12.68
CA GLY A 308 10.68 39.41 12.65
C GLY A 308 9.70 40.57 12.47
N ALA A 309 9.87 41.36 11.41
CA ALA A 309 8.97 42.47 11.06
C ALA A 309 7.80 42.07 10.14
N GLN A 310 7.77 40.81 9.66
CA GLN A 310 6.72 40.32 8.78
C GLN A 310 5.55 39.78 9.59
N GLN A 311 4.34 40.06 9.13
CA GLN A 311 3.11 39.61 9.75
C GLN A 311 2.14 39.14 8.67
N ALA A 312 1.49 38.00 8.90
CA ALA A 312 0.48 37.43 8.01
C ALA A 312 -0.70 36.92 8.84
N GLU A 313 -1.90 37.21 8.37
CA GLU A 313 -3.15 36.79 9.02
C GLU A 313 -3.89 35.82 8.11
N PHE A 314 -4.36 34.71 8.68
CA PHE A 314 -5.10 33.68 7.97
C PHE A 314 -6.35 33.30 8.74
N THR A 315 -7.47 33.09 8.03
CA THR A 315 -8.56 32.27 8.56
C THR A 315 -8.29 30.83 8.16
N LEU A 316 -7.98 29.99 9.15
CA LEU A 316 -7.73 28.56 8.97
C LEU A 316 -8.99 27.77 9.25
N HIS A 317 -9.26 26.78 8.42
CA HIS A 317 -10.42 25.91 8.53
C HIS A 317 -10.00 24.50 8.90
N GLY A 318 -10.75 23.90 9.82
CA GLY A 318 -10.61 22.50 10.16
C GLY A 318 -11.17 21.56 9.10
N GLY A 319 -10.79 20.30 9.24
CA GLY A 319 -11.24 19.19 8.42
C GLY A 319 -11.10 17.88 9.18
N ILE A 320 -11.21 16.75 8.48
CA ILE A 320 -11.07 15.43 9.07
C ILE A 320 -9.66 15.24 9.64
N ALA A 321 -8.65 15.77 8.96
CA ALA A 321 -7.26 15.73 9.38
C ALA A 321 -6.83 16.96 10.19
N ARG A 322 -7.79 17.83 10.54
CA ARG A 322 -7.60 19.09 11.27
C ARG A 322 -6.76 20.10 10.48
N ALA A 323 -6.34 21.19 11.13
CA ALA A 323 -5.45 22.17 10.53
C ALA A 323 -4.06 22.12 11.18
N ALA A 324 -3.04 22.57 10.47
CA ALA A 324 -1.68 22.62 11.01
C ALA A 324 -0.88 23.80 10.46
N ILE A 325 0.08 24.27 11.25
CA ILE A 325 1.12 25.20 10.82
C ILE A 325 2.45 24.48 10.93
N VAL A 326 3.26 24.58 9.88
CA VAL A 326 4.59 23.99 9.79
C VAL A 326 5.59 25.12 9.56
N PHE A 327 6.62 25.18 10.39
CA PHE A 327 7.69 26.17 10.26
C PHE A 327 8.99 25.51 9.78
N GLY A 328 9.52 25.97 8.64
CA GLY A 328 10.65 25.35 7.97
C GLY A 328 10.27 24.02 7.30
N ASP A 329 11.14 23.03 7.47
CA ASP A 329 11.02 21.70 6.84
C ASP A 329 10.66 20.61 7.86
N ALA A 330 9.85 20.97 8.85
CA ALA A 330 9.41 20.06 9.91
C ALA A 330 8.68 18.84 9.35
N LEU A 331 8.96 17.66 9.93
CA LEU A 331 8.29 16.41 9.60
C LEU A 331 7.68 15.82 10.86
N ALA A 332 6.37 15.58 10.83
CA ALA A 332 5.70 14.90 11.93
C ALA A 332 6.05 13.42 11.91
N ALA A 333 6.39 12.88 13.09
CA ALA A 333 6.59 11.46 13.22
C ALA A 333 5.23 10.72 13.27
N PRO A 334 5.07 9.58 12.57
CA PRO A 334 3.79 8.84 12.54
C PRO A 334 3.29 8.39 13.93
N HIS A 335 4.19 8.28 14.92
CA HIS A 335 3.86 7.76 16.24
C HIS A 335 3.18 8.77 17.18
N GLU A 336 3.15 10.06 16.82
CA GLU A 336 2.51 11.10 17.66
C GLU A 336 0.97 11.10 17.54
N VAL A 337 0.40 10.34 16.59
CA VAL A 337 -1.04 10.29 16.34
C VAL A 337 -1.60 8.89 16.63
N ARG A 338 -2.12 8.68 17.85
CA ARG A 338 -2.62 7.37 18.33
C ARG A 338 -4.07 7.02 17.93
N SER A 339 -4.70 7.75 17.02
CA SER A 339 -6.15 7.62 16.77
C SER A 339 -6.60 6.48 15.84
N GLY A 340 -5.70 5.65 15.30
CA GLY A 340 -6.07 4.68 14.24
C GLY A 340 -5.23 3.40 14.15
N SER A 341 -4.96 2.71 15.27
CA SER A 341 -4.26 1.41 15.19
C SER A 341 -5.14 0.30 14.58
N LEU A 342 -4.53 -0.64 13.85
CA LEU A 342 -5.21 -1.82 13.31
C LEU A 342 -5.87 -2.62 14.43
N SER A 343 -5.20 -2.74 15.58
CA SER A 343 -5.77 -3.39 16.76
C SER A 343 -7.08 -2.75 17.22
N ALA A 344 -7.19 -1.41 17.17
CA ALA A 344 -8.43 -0.72 17.52
C ALA A 344 -9.53 -0.95 16.47
N ALA A 345 -9.17 -0.97 15.19
CA ALA A 345 -10.11 -1.29 14.10
C ALA A 345 -10.65 -2.73 14.21
N ILE A 346 -9.78 -3.72 14.43
CA ILE A 346 -10.16 -5.13 14.66
C ILE A 346 -11.10 -5.26 15.86
N THR A 347 -10.78 -4.57 16.97
CA THR A 347 -11.62 -4.58 18.18
C THR A 347 -13.01 -4.02 17.89
N ALA A 348 -13.13 -2.94 17.13
CA ALA A 348 -14.42 -2.40 16.73
C ALA A 348 -15.17 -3.36 15.79
N ALA A 349 -14.47 -3.92 14.79
CA ALA A 349 -15.06 -4.77 13.76
C ALA A 349 -15.61 -6.11 14.30
N THR A 350 -14.93 -6.73 15.27
CA THR A 350 -15.38 -7.99 15.90
C THR A 350 -16.74 -7.89 16.63
N SER A 351 -17.22 -6.67 16.90
CA SER A 351 -18.52 -6.43 17.53
C SER A 351 -19.68 -6.24 16.54
N ALA A 352 -19.40 -6.06 15.25
CA ALA A 352 -20.39 -5.81 14.21
C ALA A 352 -20.86 -7.09 13.52
N ALA A 353 -22.08 -7.07 12.99
CA ALA A 353 -22.59 -8.15 12.14
C ALA A 353 -21.87 -8.13 10.77
N PRO A 354 -21.43 -9.28 10.24
CA PRO A 354 -20.77 -9.34 8.94
C PRO A 354 -21.67 -8.84 7.80
N ILE A 355 -21.10 -8.05 6.90
CA ILE A 355 -21.71 -7.65 5.64
C ILE A 355 -21.60 -8.84 4.66
N PRO A 356 -22.72 -9.33 4.10
CA PRO A 356 -22.68 -10.42 3.13
C PRO A 356 -21.84 -10.04 1.91
N ALA A 357 -20.81 -10.84 1.64
CA ALA A 357 -19.90 -10.64 0.53
C ALA A 357 -19.49 -12.00 -0.06
N PRO A 358 -19.39 -12.16 -1.38
CA PRO A 358 -18.94 -13.41 -1.98
C PRO A 358 -17.47 -13.69 -1.66
N ILE A 359 -17.14 -14.95 -1.33
CA ILE A 359 -15.75 -15.37 -1.07
C ILE A 359 -14.82 -15.14 -2.28
N SER A 360 -15.37 -14.98 -3.49
CA SER A 360 -14.61 -14.62 -4.69
C SER A 360 -14.05 -13.19 -4.69
N LEU A 361 -14.34 -12.37 -3.68
CA LEU A 361 -13.55 -11.16 -3.39
C LEU A 361 -12.09 -11.50 -3.08
N LEU A 362 -11.86 -12.67 -2.48
CA LEU A 362 -10.54 -13.14 -2.16
C LEU A 362 -9.87 -13.71 -3.41
N PRO A 363 -8.55 -13.52 -3.57
CA PRO A 363 -7.80 -14.25 -4.57
C PRO A 363 -7.96 -15.75 -4.34
N ALA A 364 -8.08 -16.50 -5.45
CA ALA A 364 -8.05 -17.95 -5.38
C ALA A 364 -6.65 -18.38 -4.90
N GLY A 365 -6.59 -19.08 -3.77
CA GLY A 365 -5.39 -19.84 -3.43
C GLY A 365 -5.24 -20.97 -4.44
N SER A 366 -4.01 -21.31 -4.82
CA SER A 366 -3.77 -22.54 -5.58
C SER A 366 -4.39 -23.69 -4.80
N ALA A 367 -5.24 -24.46 -5.47
CA ALA A 367 -6.03 -25.59 -5.00
C ALA A 367 -5.25 -26.76 -4.38
N THR A 368 -4.01 -26.54 -4.00
CA THR A 368 -3.05 -27.58 -3.70
C THR A 368 -2.88 -27.63 -2.20
N HIS A 369 -3.67 -28.52 -1.59
CA HIS A 369 -3.31 -29.12 -0.32
C HIS A 369 -1.81 -29.44 -0.33
N GLY A 370 -1.08 -28.96 0.68
CA GLY A 370 0.38 -29.11 0.75
C GLY A 370 1.19 -27.91 0.28
N VAL A 371 0.58 -26.75 -0.05
CA VAL A 371 1.34 -25.51 -0.24
C VAL A 371 1.99 -25.08 1.08
N ARG A 372 3.30 -24.86 1.02
CA ARG A 372 4.13 -24.32 2.10
C ARG A 372 4.57 -22.93 1.66
N GLY A 373 4.02 -21.89 2.32
CA GLY A 373 4.25 -20.50 1.95
C GLY A 373 5.74 -20.14 1.92
N GLY A 374 6.12 -19.44 0.85
CA GLY A 374 7.44 -18.85 0.69
C GLY A 374 7.33 -17.33 0.72
N ARG A 375 8.38 -16.67 1.20
CA ARG A 375 8.51 -15.21 1.19
C ARG A 375 8.56 -14.64 -0.22
N GLN A 376 9.40 -15.25 -1.05
CA GLN A 376 9.71 -14.78 -2.40
C GLN A 376 10.06 -15.96 -3.31
N LEU A 377 9.70 -15.84 -4.58
CA LEU A 377 10.16 -16.68 -5.68
C LEU A 377 11.00 -15.83 -6.62
N LEU A 378 12.22 -16.29 -6.92
CA LEU A 378 13.08 -15.72 -7.96
C LEU A 378 13.27 -16.75 -9.09
N GLY A 379 13.24 -16.31 -10.34
CA GLY A 379 13.41 -17.17 -11.50
C GLY A 379 12.13 -17.95 -11.85
N ASP A 380 12.28 -19.22 -12.25
CA ASP A 380 11.23 -20.00 -12.89
C ASP A 380 10.40 -20.86 -11.90
N LEU A 381 9.17 -21.20 -12.30
CA LEU A 381 8.38 -22.25 -11.66
C LEU A 381 8.97 -23.63 -12.02
N VAL A 382 9.45 -24.36 -11.02
CA VAL A 382 10.12 -25.66 -11.21
C VAL A 382 9.50 -26.76 -10.34
N GLU A 383 9.62 -28.00 -10.80
CA GLU A 383 9.11 -29.20 -10.11
C GLU A 383 10.21 -30.24 -9.97
N GLY A 384 10.28 -30.94 -8.83
CA GLY A 384 11.20 -32.04 -8.60
C GLY A 384 11.03 -32.68 -7.23
N GLU A 385 11.86 -33.67 -6.93
CA GLU A 385 11.99 -34.23 -5.59
C GLU A 385 12.97 -33.36 -4.78
N VAL A 386 12.75 -33.26 -3.47
CA VAL A 386 13.57 -32.40 -2.60
C VAL A 386 14.68 -33.20 -1.90
N HIS A 387 15.92 -32.82 -2.14
CA HIS A 387 17.04 -33.19 -1.29
C HIS A 387 17.25 -32.14 -0.20
N PHE A 388 17.18 -32.52 1.08
CA PHE A 388 17.46 -31.59 2.19
C PHE A 388 18.93 -31.67 2.62
N SER A 389 19.54 -30.52 2.84
CA SER A 389 20.86 -30.37 3.47
C SER A 389 20.82 -29.23 4.49
N GLU A 390 21.40 -29.43 5.67
CA GLU A 390 21.39 -28.36 6.69
C GLU A 390 22.35 -27.21 6.31
N THR A 391 23.49 -27.55 5.70
CA THR A 391 24.52 -26.64 5.20
C THR A 391 24.80 -26.90 3.72
N GLU A 392 25.78 -26.22 3.13
CA GLU A 392 26.21 -26.48 1.75
C GLU A 392 26.50 -27.97 1.53
N PRO A 393 25.97 -28.59 0.46
CA PRO A 393 26.24 -30.00 0.17
C PRO A 393 27.73 -30.27 -0.07
N GLU A 394 28.24 -31.37 0.48
CA GLU A 394 29.60 -31.85 0.24
C GLU A 394 29.59 -33.26 -0.36
N GLY A 395 30.66 -33.61 -1.10
CA GLY A 395 30.81 -34.92 -1.73
C GLY A 395 29.62 -35.30 -2.63
N SER A 396 29.02 -36.47 -2.40
CA SER A 396 27.85 -36.96 -3.14
C SER A 396 26.55 -36.21 -2.83
N GLY A 397 26.56 -35.21 -1.92
CA GLY A 397 25.42 -34.35 -1.65
C GLY A 397 24.93 -33.59 -2.89
N TRP A 398 25.86 -33.08 -3.71
CA TRP A 398 25.52 -32.40 -4.96
C TRP A 398 24.90 -33.35 -5.99
N GLU A 399 25.43 -34.56 -6.12
CA GLU A 399 24.88 -35.57 -7.03
C GLU A 399 23.44 -35.94 -6.66
N ARG A 400 23.15 -36.07 -5.35
CA ARG A 400 21.80 -36.33 -4.84
C ARG A 400 20.85 -35.16 -5.08
N ALA A 401 21.32 -33.93 -4.89
CA ALA A 401 20.54 -32.73 -5.18
C ALA A 401 20.19 -32.61 -6.67
N VAL A 402 21.14 -32.91 -7.56
CA VAL A 402 20.93 -32.93 -9.02
C VAL A 402 19.94 -34.02 -9.41
N ALA A 403 20.08 -35.23 -8.85
CA ALA A 403 19.17 -36.34 -9.12
C ALA A 403 17.73 -36.06 -8.65
N ALA A 404 17.57 -35.44 -7.48
CA ALA A 404 16.26 -35.04 -6.95
C ALA A 404 15.67 -33.88 -7.78
N GLY A 405 16.54 -32.99 -8.27
CA GLY A 405 16.20 -31.84 -9.08
C GLY A 405 15.91 -30.58 -8.25
N LEU A 406 15.60 -30.70 -6.96
CA LEU A 406 15.46 -29.58 -6.03
C LEU A 406 16.34 -29.76 -4.79
N LEU A 407 16.93 -28.66 -4.31
CA LEU A 407 17.74 -28.61 -3.10
C LEU A 407 17.05 -27.74 -2.04
N ALA A 408 16.66 -28.31 -0.90
CA ALA A 408 16.28 -27.54 0.29
C ALA A 408 17.49 -27.38 1.21
N ILE A 409 17.83 -26.14 1.58
CA ILE A 409 19.03 -25.83 2.35
C ILE A 409 18.75 -24.89 3.51
N GLY A 410 19.22 -25.27 4.70
CA GLY A 410 19.04 -24.51 5.93
C GLY A 410 19.86 -23.23 5.99
N SER A 411 21.12 -23.28 5.57
CA SER A 411 22.00 -22.12 5.49
C SER A 411 22.63 -22.04 4.10
N ALA A 412 22.28 -21.01 3.32
CA ALA A 412 22.79 -20.80 1.97
C ALA A 412 23.46 -19.44 1.84
N SER A 413 24.60 -19.40 1.15
CA SER A 413 25.15 -18.17 0.60
C SER A 413 24.67 -17.99 -0.85
N PRO A 414 24.80 -16.78 -1.45
CA PRO A 414 24.58 -16.58 -2.88
C PRO A 414 25.40 -17.54 -3.75
N GLU A 415 26.63 -17.84 -3.33
CA GLU A 415 27.52 -18.77 -4.03
C GLU A 415 26.95 -20.20 -4.01
N THR A 416 26.35 -20.63 -2.90
CA THR A 416 25.69 -21.94 -2.82
C THR A 416 24.54 -22.05 -3.82
N VAL A 417 23.73 -20.99 -3.98
CA VAL A 417 22.62 -20.97 -4.95
C VAL A 417 23.14 -20.97 -6.39
N LEU A 418 24.16 -20.15 -6.68
CA LEU A 418 24.79 -20.09 -8.00
C LEU A 418 25.45 -21.44 -8.37
N ARG A 419 26.08 -22.10 -7.40
CA ARG A 419 26.68 -23.42 -7.56
C ARG A 419 25.62 -24.49 -7.82
N ALA A 420 24.53 -24.51 -7.06
CA ALA A 420 23.42 -25.44 -7.26
C ALA A 420 22.91 -25.36 -8.70
N ARG A 421 22.73 -24.14 -9.22
CA ARG A 421 22.38 -23.93 -10.61
C ARG A 421 23.46 -24.44 -11.57
N ALA A 422 24.72 -24.12 -11.32
CA ALA A 422 25.84 -24.50 -12.19
C ALA A 422 25.99 -26.02 -12.34
N VAL A 423 25.71 -26.78 -11.27
CA VAL A 423 25.77 -28.26 -11.30
C VAL A 423 24.48 -28.91 -11.84
N GLY A 424 23.45 -28.12 -12.17
CA GLY A 424 22.23 -28.61 -12.83
C GLY A 424 21.06 -28.91 -11.89
N VAL A 425 21.07 -28.41 -10.65
CA VAL A 425 19.87 -28.40 -9.81
C VAL A 425 18.85 -27.43 -10.42
N ARG A 426 17.60 -27.87 -10.59
CA ARG A 426 16.53 -27.08 -11.23
C ARG A 426 15.94 -26.04 -10.29
N GLY A 427 16.04 -26.22 -8.98
CA GLY A 427 15.62 -25.19 -8.05
C GLY A 427 16.14 -25.37 -6.64
N VAL A 428 16.16 -24.26 -5.91
CA VAL A 428 16.65 -24.19 -4.53
C VAL A 428 15.57 -23.64 -3.62
N ILE A 429 15.44 -24.21 -2.43
CA ILE A 429 14.58 -23.75 -1.35
C ILE A 429 15.50 -23.36 -0.19
N VAL A 430 15.56 -22.07 0.15
CA VAL A 430 16.44 -21.55 1.21
C VAL A 430 15.64 -21.13 2.43
N HIS A 431 16.21 -21.29 3.61
CA HIS A 431 15.66 -20.71 4.84
C HIS A 431 15.51 -19.19 4.76
N GLY A 432 16.50 -18.48 4.20
CA GLY A 432 16.54 -17.03 4.08
C GLY A 432 17.76 -16.53 3.30
N LEU A 433 17.70 -15.30 2.80
CA LEU A 433 18.79 -14.52 2.22
C LEU A 433 18.62 -13.06 2.66
N SER A 434 19.68 -12.28 2.78
CA SER A 434 19.58 -10.82 2.96
C SER A 434 19.17 -10.11 1.67
N ASP A 435 18.63 -8.89 1.74
CA ASP A 435 18.24 -8.12 0.55
C ASP A 435 19.39 -7.92 -0.45
N GLY A 436 20.60 -7.63 0.06
CA GLY A 436 21.77 -7.48 -0.80
C GLY A 436 22.12 -8.76 -1.57
N GLU A 437 21.89 -9.92 -0.96
CA GLU A 437 22.07 -11.22 -1.57
C GLU A 437 20.96 -11.55 -2.58
N ARG A 438 19.70 -11.23 -2.23
CA ARG A 438 18.53 -11.38 -3.11
C ARG A 438 18.70 -10.54 -4.38
N ASP A 439 19.03 -9.27 -4.24
CA ASP A 439 19.23 -8.34 -5.35
C ASP A 439 20.37 -8.77 -6.26
N ALA A 440 21.52 -9.14 -5.66
CA ALA A 440 22.69 -9.60 -6.42
C ALA A 440 22.35 -10.85 -7.22
N LEU A 441 21.58 -11.77 -6.64
CA LEU A 441 21.15 -12.99 -7.29
C LEU A 441 20.09 -12.71 -8.37
N ASN A 442 19.09 -11.88 -8.09
CA ASN A 442 18.06 -11.50 -9.06
C ASN A 442 18.68 -10.81 -10.28
N ALA A 443 19.54 -9.82 -10.06
CA ALA A 443 20.26 -9.15 -11.14
C ALA A 443 21.18 -10.12 -11.92
N SER A 444 21.74 -11.14 -11.26
CA SER A 444 22.51 -12.19 -11.94
C SER A 444 21.65 -13.14 -12.78
N LEU A 445 20.39 -13.37 -12.40
CA LEU A 445 19.43 -14.15 -13.17
C LEU A 445 18.95 -13.35 -14.39
N GLU A 446 18.52 -12.11 -14.17
CA GLU A 446 18.03 -11.19 -15.20
C GLU A 446 19.08 -10.89 -16.29
N ARG A 447 20.31 -10.51 -15.90
CA ARG A 447 21.40 -10.23 -16.87
C ARG A 447 21.69 -11.39 -17.80
N ARG A 448 21.46 -12.63 -17.36
CA ARG A 448 21.71 -13.84 -18.16
C ARG A 448 20.53 -14.23 -19.05
N ILE A 449 19.29 -13.95 -18.62
CA ILE A 449 18.09 -14.05 -19.47
C ILE A 449 18.21 -13.06 -20.62
N ALA A 450 18.59 -11.81 -20.33
CA ALA A 450 18.81 -10.76 -21.33
C ALA A 450 19.93 -11.10 -22.34
N ALA A 451 20.91 -11.92 -21.94
CA ALA A 451 21.98 -12.40 -22.81
C ALA A 451 21.57 -13.54 -23.76
N ALA A 452 20.29 -13.95 -23.80
CA ALA A 452 19.74 -15.02 -24.63
C ALA A 452 20.50 -16.36 -24.54
N VAL A 453 21.17 -16.61 -23.41
CA VAL A 453 21.80 -17.90 -23.14
C VAL A 453 20.66 -18.86 -22.80
N ALA A 454 20.45 -19.90 -23.61
CA ALA A 454 19.48 -20.96 -23.34
C ALA A 454 19.89 -21.72 -22.07
N THR A 455 19.46 -21.22 -20.90
CA THR A 455 19.71 -21.88 -19.63
C THR A 455 18.51 -22.72 -19.24
N ALA A 456 18.75 -23.91 -18.69
CA ALA A 456 17.69 -24.71 -18.09
C ALA A 456 16.92 -23.87 -17.05
N PRO A 457 15.59 -24.08 -16.92
CA PRO A 457 14.77 -23.31 -15.98
C PRO A 457 15.31 -23.48 -14.56
N PHE A 458 15.38 -22.37 -13.83
CA PHE A 458 15.91 -22.33 -12.47
C PHE A 458 15.04 -21.47 -11.56
N GLY A 459 14.48 -22.09 -10.52
CA GLY A 459 13.72 -21.39 -9.48
C GLY A 459 14.47 -21.30 -8.15
N LEU A 460 14.26 -20.22 -7.41
CA LEU A 460 14.66 -20.09 -6.00
C LEU A 460 13.46 -19.66 -5.16
N ILE A 461 13.12 -20.44 -4.13
CA ILE A 461 12.16 -20.06 -3.10
C ILE A 461 12.87 -19.72 -1.80
N ILE A 462 12.49 -18.59 -1.22
CA ILE A 462 12.92 -18.16 0.11
C ILE A 462 11.79 -18.48 1.10
N MET A 463 12.06 -19.26 2.14
CA MET A 463 11.03 -19.76 3.08
C MET A 463 10.90 -18.98 4.38
N THR A 464 11.71 -17.94 4.60
CA THR A 464 11.67 -17.18 5.87
C THR A 464 10.27 -16.64 6.09
N PRO A 465 9.59 -16.94 7.21
CA PRO A 465 8.29 -16.36 7.49
C PRO A 465 8.46 -14.84 7.54
N ARG A 466 7.47 -14.15 7.00
CA ARG A 466 7.44 -12.68 7.01
C ARG A 466 7.43 -12.13 8.43
N ARG A 467 6.97 -12.92 9.41
CA ARG A 467 7.06 -12.60 10.84
C ARG A 467 7.93 -13.60 11.60
N PRO A 468 9.16 -13.25 11.98
CA PRO A 468 9.93 -14.06 12.91
C PRO A 468 9.25 -14.03 14.29
N THR A 469 8.63 -15.14 14.66
CA THR A 469 8.17 -15.39 16.04
C THR A 469 9.21 -16.23 16.76
N SER A 470 9.17 -16.30 18.10
CA SER A 470 10.01 -17.26 18.82
C SER A 470 9.82 -18.68 18.25
N GLY A 471 10.90 -19.27 17.73
CA GLY A 471 10.89 -20.58 17.07
C GLY A 471 10.44 -20.57 15.60
N SER A 472 10.37 -19.42 14.93
CA SER A 472 10.12 -19.33 13.48
C SER A 472 11.17 -20.11 12.68
N ASP A 473 12.44 -19.89 13.01
CA ASP A 473 13.56 -20.49 12.30
C ASP A 473 13.56 -22.00 12.51
N GLU A 474 13.26 -22.45 13.72
CA GLU A 474 13.09 -23.87 14.04
C GLU A 474 11.91 -24.48 13.27
N ARG A 475 10.79 -23.76 13.10
CA ARG A 475 9.65 -24.21 12.31
C ARG A 475 9.97 -24.30 10.81
N VAL A 476 10.69 -23.33 10.25
CA VAL A 476 11.15 -23.38 8.86
C VAL A 476 12.15 -24.51 8.67
N MET A 477 13.12 -24.65 9.57
CA MET A 477 14.09 -25.74 9.51
C MET A 477 13.42 -27.10 9.63
N HIS A 478 12.43 -27.25 10.52
CA HIS A 478 11.60 -28.44 10.61
C HIS A 478 10.84 -28.70 9.31
N LEU A 479 10.29 -27.64 8.70
CA LEU A 479 9.60 -27.71 7.42
C LEU A 479 10.54 -28.17 6.29
N LEU A 480 11.71 -27.53 6.13
CA LEU A 480 12.70 -27.89 5.11
C LEU A 480 13.14 -29.36 5.25
N ARG A 481 13.37 -29.83 6.49
CA ARG A 481 13.66 -31.24 6.78
C ARG A 481 12.50 -32.15 6.37
N SER A 482 11.26 -31.76 6.66
CA SER A 482 10.05 -32.55 6.34
C SER A 482 9.79 -32.69 4.84
N LEU A 483 10.36 -31.79 4.01
CA LEU A 483 10.25 -31.87 2.56
C LEU A 483 11.16 -32.93 1.95
N HIS A 484 12.16 -33.45 2.68
CA HIS A 484 13.11 -34.40 2.10
C HIS A 484 12.42 -35.65 1.50
N GLY A 485 12.68 -35.93 0.22
CA GLY A 485 12.05 -37.02 -0.53
C GLY A 485 10.63 -36.72 -1.01
N ALA A 486 10.06 -35.57 -0.64
CA ALA A 486 8.78 -35.13 -1.17
C ALA A 486 8.96 -34.59 -2.59
N ARG A 487 8.02 -34.93 -3.46
CA ARG A 487 7.92 -34.31 -4.77
C ARG A 487 7.17 -33.00 -4.64
N VAL A 488 7.76 -31.90 -5.10
CA VAL A 488 7.18 -30.57 -4.95
C VAL A 488 7.27 -29.72 -6.20
N ARG A 489 6.42 -28.70 -6.29
CA ARG A 489 6.40 -27.69 -7.35
C ARG A 489 6.42 -26.28 -6.77
N PHE A 490 7.13 -25.36 -7.39
CA PHE A 490 7.11 -23.94 -7.02
C PHE A 490 5.84 -23.25 -7.53
N SER A 491 5.37 -22.30 -6.74
CA SER A 491 4.15 -21.52 -6.96
C SER A 491 4.49 -20.05 -6.76
N ASP A 492 3.94 -19.20 -7.62
CA ASP A 492 3.94 -17.74 -7.54
C ASP A 492 2.64 -17.19 -6.93
N GLU A 493 1.56 -17.99 -6.94
CA GLU A 493 0.25 -17.58 -6.40
C GLU A 493 -0.45 -18.70 -5.57
N PRO A 494 -0.28 -18.72 -4.23
CA PRO A 494 0.67 -17.92 -3.45
C PRO A 494 2.12 -18.34 -3.73
N ILE A 495 3.04 -17.41 -3.50
CA ILE A 495 4.47 -17.70 -3.47
C ILE A 495 4.73 -18.85 -2.46
N GLY A 496 5.34 -19.95 -2.91
CA GLY A 496 5.61 -21.10 -2.05
C GLY A 496 5.75 -22.42 -2.77
N ILE A 497 5.67 -23.52 -2.02
CA ILE A 497 5.96 -24.87 -2.50
C ILE A 497 4.74 -25.76 -2.36
N VAL A 498 4.26 -26.32 -3.46
CA VAL A 498 3.21 -27.34 -3.52
C VAL A 498 3.80 -28.72 -3.30
N VAL A 499 3.40 -29.46 -2.24
CA VAL A 499 3.81 -30.85 -2.04
C VAL A 499 2.84 -31.85 -2.69
N HIS A 500 3.33 -32.73 -3.56
CA HIS A 500 2.55 -33.78 -4.21
C HIS A 500 2.37 -35.01 -3.31
N GLY A 501 1.13 -35.47 -3.11
CA GLY A 501 0.83 -36.78 -2.53
C GLY A 501 0.71 -36.86 -0.99
N GLY A 502 0.79 -35.73 -0.27
CA GLY A 502 0.49 -35.69 1.16
C GLY A 502 -1.02 -35.78 1.41
N GLY A 503 -1.49 -36.82 2.09
CA GLY A 503 -2.88 -36.92 2.54
C GLY A 503 -3.23 -35.73 3.44
N ALA A 504 -4.17 -34.90 2.99
CA ALA A 504 -4.67 -33.79 3.78
C ALA A 504 -5.57 -34.33 4.88
N ASP A 505 -5.16 -34.19 6.13
CA ASP A 505 -6.18 -33.94 7.16
C ASP A 505 -6.92 -32.69 6.70
N ARG A 506 -8.22 -32.85 6.42
CA ARG A 506 -9.10 -31.76 6.00
C ARG A 506 -9.30 -30.84 7.20
N GLU A 507 -8.38 -29.90 7.40
CA GLU A 507 -8.67 -28.74 8.25
C GLU A 507 -9.90 -28.04 7.66
N ALA A 508 -10.94 -27.91 8.48
CA ALA A 508 -12.22 -27.34 8.10
C ALA A 508 -12.07 -25.84 7.79
N GLY A 509 -12.73 -25.36 6.74
CA GLY A 509 -12.73 -23.95 6.35
C GLY A 509 -12.48 -23.71 4.86
N ASP A 510 -13.16 -22.71 4.31
CA ASP A 510 -13.09 -22.28 2.91
C ASP A 510 -12.04 -21.17 2.67
N VAL A 511 -11.42 -20.66 3.74
CA VAL A 511 -10.31 -19.69 3.67
C VAL A 511 -9.07 -20.17 4.42
N LEU A 512 -7.90 -19.78 3.90
CA LEU A 512 -6.61 -19.88 4.55
C LEU A 512 -6.13 -18.46 4.89
N VAL A 513 -5.69 -18.25 6.13
CA VAL A 513 -5.01 -17.03 6.52
C VAL A 513 -3.53 -17.16 6.17
N ILE A 514 -3.04 -16.26 5.32
CA ILE A 514 -1.68 -16.28 4.78
C ILE A 514 -0.77 -15.19 5.37
N GLY A 515 -1.29 -14.33 6.23
CA GLY A 515 -0.55 -13.24 6.86
C GLY A 515 -1.10 -12.87 8.24
N GLY A 516 -0.36 -12.03 8.96
CA GLY A 516 -0.79 -11.47 10.24
C GLY A 516 -0.83 -12.47 11.41
N ILE A 517 -1.60 -12.15 12.46
CA ILE A 517 -1.62 -12.91 13.74
C ILE A 517 -2.28 -14.30 13.66
N HIS A 518 -2.97 -14.59 12.55
CA HIS A 518 -3.68 -15.84 12.35
C HIS A 518 -3.08 -16.68 11.20
N GLU A 519 -1.89 -16.30 10.72
CA GLU A 519 -1.16 -17.00 9.65
C GLU A 519 -1.15 -18.53 9.87
N GLY A 520 -1.46 -19.25 8.80
CA GLY A 520 -1.50 -20.71 8.76
C GLY A 520 -2.81 -21.33 9.27
N ARG A 521 -3.72 -20.56 9.86
CA ARG A 521 -5.03 -21.06 10.31
C ARG A 521 -6.03 -21.09 9.15
N THR A 522 -6.93 -22.06 9.16
CA THR A 522 -8.08 -22.11 8.27
C THR A 522 -9.34 -21.65 8.98
N GLY A 523 -10.27 -21.06 8.23
CA GLY A 523 -11.53 -20.59 8.79
C GLY A 523 -12.67 -20.63 7.78
N VAL A 524 -13.86 -20.28 8.24
CA VAL A 524 -15.07 -20.13 7.41
C VAL A 524 -15.32 -18.66 7.16
N TRP A 525 -15.40 -18.27 5.89
CA TRP A 525 -15.75 -16.92 5.45
C TRP A 525 -17.19 -16.56 5.83
N GLU A 526 -17.38 -15.44 6.52
CA GLU A 526 -18.71 -14.94 6.89
C GLU A 526 -19.07 -13.60 6.21
N GLY A 527 -18.13 -12.97 5.51
CA GLY A 527 -18.34 -11.69 4.83
C GLY A 527 -17.30 -10.64 5.22
N LEU A 528 -17.68 -9.36 5.14
CA LEU A 528 -16.84 -8.23 5.58
C LEU A 528 -17.22 -7.75 6.98
N ALA A 529 -16.22 -7.50 7.83
CA ALA A 529 -16.40 -6.89 9.14
C ALA A 529 -16.32 -5.34 9.08
N ASP A 530 -15.47 -4.79 8.21
CA ASP A 530 -15.35 -3.33 7.99
C ASP A 530 -14.81 -3.04 6.57
N PRO A 531 -15.53 -2.31 5.68
CA PRO A 531 -15.11 -2.08 4.29
C PRO A 531 -14.18 -0.88 4.05
N ARG A 532 -13.59 -0.24 5.08
CA ARG A 532 -12.79 0.99 4.93
C ARG A 532 -11.61 0.86 3.94
N ALA A 533 -11.33 1.95 3.23
CA ALA A 533 -10.55 2.00 2.00
C ALA A 533 -9.02 2.21 2.18
N ASP A 534 -8.35 1.32 2.90
CA ASP A 534 -6.90 1.13 2.78
C ASP A 534 -6.60 -0.37 2.80
N ASP A 535 -7.26 -1.10 3.71
CA ASP A 535 -7.40 -2.55 3.64
C ASP A 535 -8.64 -2.97 4.44
N PRO A 536 -9.71 -3.42 3.77
CA PRO A 536 -10.93 -3.89 4.43
C PRO A 536 -10.70 -5.07 5.37
N LEU A 537 -11.46 -5.12 6.47
CA LEU A 537 -11.47 -6.26 7.38
C LEU A 537 -12.56 -7.26 6.97
N ALA A 538 -12.17 -8.51 6.80
CA ALA A 538 -13.04 -9.65 6.62
C ALA A 538 -13.46 -10.28 7.95
N ALA A 539 -14.65 -10.87 7.98
CA ALA A 539 -15.16 -11.66 9.08
C ALA A 539 -14.91 -13.15 8.79
N VAL A 540 -14.03 -13.78 9.57
CA VAL A 540 -13.66 -15.19 9.38
C VAL A 540 -13.84 -15.94 10.69
N ARG A 541 -14.58 -17.06 10.66
CA ARG A 541 -14.73 -17.93 11.83
C ARG A 541 -13.58 -18.94 11.89
N ILE A 542 -12.71 -18.78 12.88
CA ILE A 542 -11.53 -19.63 13.11
C ILE A 542 -11.70 -20.34 14.45
N ASP A 543 -11.71 -21.67 14.47
CA ASP A 543 -11.95 -22.49 15.67
C ASP A 543 -13.23 -22.10 16.43
N GLY A 544 -14.30 -21.75 15.69
CA GLY A 544 -15.59 -21.34 16.24
C GLY A 544 -15.69 -19.88 16.68
N VAL A 545 -14.58 -19.15 16.72
CA VAL A 545 -14.51 -17.73 17.10
C VAL A 545 -14.54 -16.85 15.85
N LEU A 546 -15.36 -15.80 15.86
CA LEU A 546 -15.38 -14.82 14.78
C LEU A 546 -14.19 -13.87 14.94
N CYS A 547 -13.29 -13.87 13.97
CA CYS A 547 -12.12 -13.01 13.91
C CYS A 547 -12.28 -11.98 12.78
N ALA A 548 -11.89 -10.73 13.04
CA ALA A 548 -11.68 -9.75 11.98
C ALA A 548 -10.25 -9.88 11.45
N VAL A 549 -10.10 -10.13 10.15
CA VAL A 549 -8.81 -10.37 9.48
C VAL A 549 -8.71 -9.46 8.26
N PRO A 550 -7.59 -8.75 8.04
CA PRO A 550 -7.38 -7.97 6.82
C PRO A 550 -7.63 -8.80 5.57
N ILE A 551 -8.31 -8.25 4.57
CA ILE A 551 -8.69 -9.01 3.37
C ILE A 551 -7.46 -9.40 2.55
N GLY A 552 -6.39 -8.59 2.59
CA GLY A 552 -5.11 -8.95 1.99
C GLY A 552 -4.45 -10.20 2.58
N ASP A 553 -4.74 -10.52 3.84
CA ASP A 553 -4.21 -11.68 4.55
C ASP A 553 -4.97 -12.98 4.29
N LEU A 554 -5.97 -12.95 3.41
CA LEU A 554 -6.85 -14.07 3.16
C LEU A 554 -6.73 -14.61 1.74
N GLN A 555 -6.82 -15.94 1.64
CA GLN A 555 -6.98 -16.63 0.36
C GLN A 555 -8.15 -17.58 0.40
N ARG A 556 -8.91 -17.61 -0.69
CA ARG A 556 -9.97 -18.60 -0.91
C ARG A 556 -9.34 -19.95 -1.19
N ARG A 557 -9.72 -20.98 -0.44
CA ARG A 557 -9.40 -22.37 -0.77
C ARG A 557 -10.36 -22.85 -1.85
N SER A 558 -9.85 -23.51 -2.88
CA SER A 558 -10.72 -24.24 -3.80
C SER A 558 -11.39 -25.39 -3.05
N ALA A 559 -12.68 -25.61 -3.31
CA ALA A 559 -13.43 -26.76 -2.82
C ALA A 559 -12.86 -28.10 -3.31
#